data_AF-A0A2T6K5Y5-F1
#
_entry.id   AF-A0A2T6K5Y5-F1
#
_cell.length_a   1.000
_cell.length_b   1.000
_cell.length_c   1.000
_cell.angle_alpha   90.00
_cell.angle_beta   90.00
_cell.angle_gamma   90.00
#
_symmetry.space_group_name_H-M   'P 1'
#
loop_
_entity.id
_entity.type
_entity.pdbx_description
1 polymer ?
#
loop_
_entity_poly.entity_id
_entity_poly.type
_entity_poly.pdbx_seq_one_letter_code
_entity_poly.pdbx_strand_id
1 'polypeptide(L)'
;MIQLSGMPFQQSDMWSSGSIESMIIQRMIEDTVVYSYQSIGELSFELKLRKNIILSARAMNQSNVPFEIFANSRCNPQYWHLTSTGGFLLRHGVKPSDAIQDIYMNSSQYAFECATAKVIIYYHAVLNSMGESLFNQLFQNNIYLYGWQYDSELQIKPYYTGHSLPGDVVYFENPDFNPKTPHWRGENAVVLGDGTYFGHGLGIMTAEQMIHALNQSRMPGANQSSYLTNVIARPSFNHLAKLSMSQPGYLIHKYKHIVHHNESSVPIDRYVF
;
A
#
# COMPACT_ATOMS: atom_id res chain seq x y z
N MET A 1 -7.04 21.77 -3.51
CA MET A 1 -6.72 22.54 -4.75
C MET A 1 -5.55 21.88 -5.51
N ILE A 2 -5.56 21.86 -6.85
CA ILE A 2 -4.43 21.35 -7.67
C ILE A 2 -3.69 22.50 -8.36
N GLN A 3 -2.36 22.45 -8.41
CA GLN A 3 -1.50 23.39 -9.13
C GLN A 3 -0.50 22.69 -10.05
N LEU A 4 -0.30 23.24 -11.25
CA LEU A 4 0.73 22.83 -12.21
C LEU A 4 1.71 23.99 -12.39
N SER A 5 2.97 23.80 -12.04
CA SER A 5 4.04 24.83 -12.08
C SER A 5 3.62 26.14 -11.39
N GLY A 6 2.90 26.03 -10.28
CA GLY A 6 2.37 27.16 -9.51
C GLY A 6 1.06 27.77 -10.03
N MET A 7 0.57 27.34 -11.20
CA MET A 7 -0.69 27.81 -11.77
C MET A 7 -1.86 26.90 -11.36
N PRO A 8 -3.04 27.44 -11.00
CA PRO A 8 -4.21 26.62 -10.72
C PRO A 8 -4.56 25.71 -11.90
N PHE A 9 -4.74 24.41 -11.61
CA PHE A 9 -5.19 23.45 -12.60
C PHE A 9 -6.67 23.68 -12.90
N GLN A 10 -7.01 23.83 -14.19
CA GLN A 10 -8.38 23.80 -14.66
C GLN A 10 -8.71 22.38 -15.12
N GLN A 11 -9.83 21.85 -14.61
CA GLN A 11 -10.27 20.51 -14.97
C GLN A 11 -10.44 20.40 -16.49
N SER A 12 -9.95 19.30 -17.05
CA SER A 12 -9.92 19.05 -18.50
C SER A 12 -10.64 17.75 -18.83
N ASP A 13 -11.07 17.60 -20.08
CA ASP A 13 -11.71 16.37 -20.59
C ASP A 13 -10.71 15.20 -20.76
N MET A 14 -9.46 15.34 -20.28
CA MET A 14 -8.43 14.30 -20.36
C MET A 14 -8.82 13.01 -19.61
N TRP A 15 -9.67 13.10 -18.59
CA TRP A 15 -10.19 11.95 -17.85
C TRP A 15 -11.71 11.93 -17.96
N SER A 16 -12.25 10.82 -18.45
CA SER A 16 -13.69 10.66 -18.66
C SER A 16 -14.46 10.87 -17.35
N SER A 17 -15.58 11.57 -17.43
CA SER A 17 -16.50 11.72 -16.29
C SER A 17 -16.88 10.34 -15.72
N GLY A 18 -16.89 10.22 -14.39
CA GLY A 18 -17.18 8.97 -13.68
C GLY A 18 -16.01 7.98 -13.58
N SER A 19 -14.86 8.28 -14.19
CA SER A 19 -13.63 7.49 -13.98
C SER A 19 -13.09 7.65 -12.55
N ILE A 20 -12.30 6.67 -12.09
CA ILE A 20 -11.64 6.77 -10.78
C ILE A 20 -10.67 7.96 -10.74
N GLU A 21 -10.01 8.28 -11.85
CA GLU A 21 -9.15 9.45 -11.99
C GLU A 21 -9.94 10.75 -11.80
N SER A 22 -11.12 10.88 -12.43
CA SER A 22 -11.98 12.05 -12.25
C SER A 22 -12.45 12.22 -10.80
N MET A 23 -12.76 11.11 -10.11
CA MET A 23 -13.12 11.12 -8.69
C MET A 23 -11.95 11.56 -7.80
N ILE A 24 -10.73 11.06 -8.07
CA ILE A 24 -9.53 11.46 -7.34
C ILE A 24 -9.27 12.96 -7.52
N ILE A 25 -9.33 13.47 -8.77
CA ILE A 25 -9.17 14.90 -9.06
C ILE A 25 -10.19 15.73 -8.29
N GLN A 26 -11.46 15.34 -8.30
CA GLN A 26 -12.51 16.04 -7.59
C GLN A 26 -12.20 16.11 -6.08
N ARG A 27 -11.83 14.99 -5.45
CA ARG A 27 -11.45 14.98 -4.04
C ARG A 27 -10.19 15.79 -3.74
N MET A 28 -9.22 15.85 -4.64
CA MET A 28 -8.03 16.69 -4.48
C MET A 28 -8.37 18.20 -4.59
N ILE A 29 -9.38 18.55 -5.38
CA ILE A 29 -9.87 19.93 -5.48
C ILE A 29 -10.59 20.35 -4.19
N GLU A 30 -11.43 19.46 -3.65
CA GLU A 30 -12.20 19.66 -2.41
C GLU A 30 -11.34 19.67 -1.14
N ASP A 31 -10.15 19.08 -1.19
CA ASP A 31 -9.21 19.09 -0.08
C ASP A 31 -8.68 20.51 0.21
N THR A 32 -8.39 20.76 1.48
CA THR A 32 -7.74 21.97 2.00
C THR A 32 -6.25 22.02 1.66
N VAL A 33 -5.63 20.87 1.38
CA VAL A 33 -4.23 20.79 0.95
C VAL A 33 -4.08 21.20 -0.52
N VAL A 34 -2.94 21.82 -0.83
CA VAL A 34 -2.54 22.13 -2.20
C VAL A 34 -1.71 20.96 -2.76
N TYR A 35 -2.21 20.35 -3.83
CA TYR A 35 -1.50 19.32 -4.59
C TYR A 35 -0.73 19.98 -5.73
N SER A 36 0.59 20.08 -5.61
CA SER A 36 1.44 20.77 -6.57
C SER A 36 2.29 19.81 -7.38
N TYR A 37 2.28 20.01 -8.70
CA TYR A 37 3.04 19.24 -9.70
C TYR A 37 3.83 20.17 -10.61
N GLN A 38 4.94 19.71 -11.18
CA GLN A 38 5.74 20.45 -12.18
C GLN A 38 5.21 20.29 -13.60
N SER A 39 4.37 19.28 -13.86
CA SER A 39 3.78 19.06 -15.17
C SER A 39 2.47 18.26 -15.08
N ILE A 40 1.68 18.32 -16.16
CA ILE A 40 0.52 17.44 -16.32
C ILE A 40 0.91 15.96 -16.30
N GLY A 41 2.14 15.63 -16.70
CA GLY A 41 2.68 14.28 -16.65
C GLY A 41 2.80 13.76 -15.22
N GLU A 42 3.26 14.58 -14.28
CA GLU A 42 3.37 14.18 -12.86
C GLU A 42 1.99 13.94 -12.25
N LEU A 43 1.01 14.81 -12.50
CA LEU A 43 -0.39 14.59 -12.08
C LEU A 43 -0.94 13.30 -12.71
N SER A 44 -0.75 13.10 -14.01
CA SER A 44 -1.21 11.90 -14.71
C SER A 44 -0.59 10.62 -14.16
N PHE A 45 0.69 10.69 -13.76
CA PHE A 45 1.38 9.56 -13.12
C PHE A 45 0.79 9.25 -11.75
N GLU A 46 0.53 10.25 -10.89
CA GLU A 46 -0.12 10.01 -9.60
C GLU A 46 -1.49 9.34 -9.77
N LEU A 47 -2.32 9.86 -10.67
CA LEU A 47 -3.65 9.29 -10.93
C LEU A 47 -3.56 7.84 -11.44
N LYS A 48 -2.63 7.56 -12.36
CA LYS A 48 -2.35 6.19 -12.85
C LYS A 48 -1.91 5.29 -11.71
N LEU A 49 -1.00 5.74 -10.85
CA LEU A 49 -0.49 4.94 -9.74
C LEU A 49 -1.58 4.66 -8.70
N ARG A 50 -2.38 5.66 -8.32
CA ARG A 50 -3.53 5.47 -7.41
C ARG A 50 -4.53 4.47 -7.95
N LYS A 51 -4.88 4.57 -9.24
CA LYS A 51 -5.72 3.56 -9.91
C LYS A 51 -5.10 2.18 -9.85
N ASN A 52 -3.80 2.05 -10.13
CA ASN A 52 -3.11 0.78 -10.07
C ASN A 52 -3.02 0.22 -8.64
N ILE A 53 -2.96 1.06 -7.60
CA ILE A 53 -3.07 0.61 -6.19
C ILE A 53 -4.43 -0.03 -5.94
N ILE A 54 -5.51 0.60 -6.40
CA ILE A 54 -6.88 0.08 -6.28
C ILE A 54 -7.03 -1.24 -7.05
N LEU A 55 -6.53 -1.31 -8.28
CA LEU A 55 -6.56 -2.53 -9.09
C LEU A 55 -5.74 -3.67 -8.43
N SER A 56 -4.57 -3.34 -7.87
CA SER A 56 -3.73 -4.29 -7.15
C SER A 56 -4.39 -4.82 -5.87
N ALA A 57 -5.13 -3.97 -5.16
CA ALA A 57 -5.92 -4.37 -4.00
C ALA A 57 -7.07 -5.32 -4.39
N ARG A 58 -7.81 -4.98 -5.45
CA ARG A 58 -8.90 -5.84 -5.98
C ARG A 58 -8.37 -7.18 -6.49
N ALA A 59 -7.23 -7.18 -7.19
CA ALA A 59 -6.58 -8.40 -7.65
C ALA A 59 -6.15 -9.29 -6.48
N MET A 60 -5.62 -8.71 -5.39
CA MET A 60 -5.25 -9.46 -4.19
C MET A 60 -6.48 -10.06 -3.51
N ASN A 61 -7.59 -9.31 -3.42
CA ASN A 61 -8.86 -9.81 -2.90
C ASN A 61 -9.42 -11.01 -3.70
N GLN A 62 -9.19 -11.03 -5.02
CA GLN A 62 -9.62 -12.12 -5.91
C GLN A 62 -8.66 -13.32 -5.90
N SER A 63 -7.47 -13.14 -5.33
CA SER A 63 -6.46 -14.20 -5.24
C SER A 63 -6.72 -15.15 -4.07
N ASN A 64 -6.00 -16.27 -4.03
CA ASN A 64 -6.13 -17.28 -2.97
C ASN A 64 -5.14 -17.07 -1.82
N VAL A 65 -4.58 -15.87 -1.65
CA VAL A 65 -3.61 -15.59 -0.59
C VAL A 65 -4.34 -15.35 0.74
N PRO A 66 -4.18 -16.23 1.76
CA PRO A 66 -4.77 -16.02 3.06
C PRO A 66 -3.92 -15.07 3.90
N PHE A 67 -4.57 -14.43 4.87
CA PHE A 67 -3.87 -13.77 5.95
C PHE A 67 -3.18 -14.82 6.84
N GLU A 68 -1.93 -14.57 7.22
CA GLU A 68 -1.21 -15.31 8.26
C GLU A 68 -0.32 -14.38 9.08
N ILE A 69 -0.08 -14.72 10.34
CA ILE A 69 0.91 -14.03 11.18
C ILE A 69 2.34 -14.37 10.69
N PHE A 70 3.34 -13.59 11.13
CA PHE A 70 4.74 -13.78 10.73
C PHE A 70 5.26 -15.22 10.96
N ALA A 71 4.94 -15.82 12.11
CA ALA A 71 5.38 -17.17 12.45
C ALA A 71 4.89 -18.26 11.48
N ASN A 72 3.75 -18.02 10.79
CA ASN A 72 3.13 -18.94 9.85
C ASN A 72 3.27 -18.47 8.39
N SER A 73 4.00 -17.38 8.16
CA SER A 73 4.14 -16.81 6.82
C SER A 73 4.84 -17.79 5.89
N ARG A 74 4.43 -17.78 4.61
CA ARG A 74 4.98 -18.66 3.58
C ARG A 74 5.04 -17.94 2.24
N CYS A 75 5.98 -18.33 1.41
CA CYS A 75 6.21 -17.74 0.10
C CYS A 75 6.75 -18.80 -0.87
N ASN A 76 6.56 -18.59 -2.17
CA ASN A 76 7.13 -19.46 -3.20
C ASN A 76 8.68 -19.45 -3.12
N PRO A 77 9.32 -20.58 -2.81
CA PRO A 77 10.76 -20.64 -2.63
C PRO A 77 11.56 -20.47 -3.92
N GLN A 78 10.90 -20.44 -5.10
CA GLN A 78 11.56 -20.11 -6.36
C GLN A 78 12.01 -18.63 -6.40
N TYR A 79 11.24 -17.73 -5.80
CA TYR A 79 11.46 -16.28 -5.87
C TYR A 79 11.98 -15.69 -4.56
N TRP A 80 11.60 -16.29 -3.43
CA TRP A 80 11.82 -15.72 -2.11
C TRP A 80 12.59 -16.68 -1.19
N HIS A 81 13.40 -16.12 -0.31
CA HIS A 81 13.91 -16.76 0.88
C HIS A 81 13.03 -16.34 2.06
N LEU A 82 12.30 -17.29 2.66
CA LEU A 82 11.60 -17.06 3.91
C LEU A 82 12.62 -16.92 5.05
N THR A 83 12.63 -15.78 5.73
CA THR A 83 13.53 -15.52 6.86
C THR A 83 12.98 -16.16 8.14
N SER A 84 13.83 -16.33 9.15
CA SER A 84 13.41 -16.84 10.47
C SER A 84 12.39 -15.95 11.17
N THR A 85 12.25 -14.69 10.76
CA THR A 85 11.24 -13.76 11.30
C THR A 85 9.95 -13.77 10.48
N GLY A 86 9.82 -14.61 9.45
CA GLY A 86 8.62 -14.66 8.59
C GLY A 86 8.60 -13.63 7.46
N GLY A 87 9.71 -12.94 7.18
CA GLY A 87 9.80 -12.00 6.06
C GLY A 87 10.28 -12.68 4.77
N PHE A 88 10.01 -12.06 3.62
CA PHE A 88 10.37 -12.62 2.32
C PHE A 88 11.49 -11.80 1.69
N LEU A 89 12.70 -12.37 1.70
CA LEU A 89 13.87 -11.77 1.05
C LEU A 89 13.95 -12.23 -0.41
N LEU A 90 13.95 -11.30 -1.35
CA LEU A 90 14.09 -11.63 -2.77
C LEU A 90 15.39 -12.42 -3.02
N ARG A 91 15.30 -13.50 -3.79
CA ARG A 91 16.47 -14.31 -4.15
C ARG A 91 17.41 -13.56 -5.08
N HIS A 92 18.71 -13.80 -4.92
CA HIS A 92 19.71 -13.24 -5.82
C HIS A 92 19.48 -13.70 -7.27
N GLY A 93 19.52 -12.75 -8.21
CA GLY A 93 19.34 -13.01 -9.64
C GLY A 93 17.89 -13.16 -10.10
N VAL A 94 16.91 -13.13 -9.19
CA VAL A 94 15.49 -13.12 -9.54
C VAL A 94 15.07 -11.69 -9.92
N LYS A 95 14.31 -11.57 -11.02
CA LYS A 95 13.73 -10.29 -11.42
C LYS A 95 12.66 -9.85 -10.41
N PRO A 96 12.74 -8.63 -9.85
CA PRO A 96 11.72 -8.09 -8.96
C PRO A 96 10.30 -8.16 -9.53
N SER A 97 10.12 -7.87 -10.82
CA SER A 97 8.82 -7.93 -11.49
C SER A 97 8.19 -9.31 -11.41
N ASP A 98 8.99 -10.34 -11.73
CA ASP A 98 8.51 -11.73 -11.79
C ASP A 98 8.12 -12.20 -10.39
N ALA A 99 8.94 -11.87 -9.38
CA ALA A 99 8.67 -12.23 -7.99
C ALA A 99 7.40 -11.56 -7.43
N ILE A 100 7.17 -10.29 -7.75
CA ILE A 100 5.95 -9.57 -7.33
C ILE A 100 4.71 -10.09 -8.07
N GLN A 101 4.81 -10.37 -9.37
CA GLN A 101 3.70 -10.94 -10.14
C GLN A 101 3.35 -12.36 -9.68
N ASP A 102 4.36 -13.15 -9.30
CA ASP A 102 4.17 -14.51 -8.80
C ASP A 102 3.27 -14.57 -7.55
N ILE A 103 3.31 -13.54 -6.70
CA ILE A 103 2.44 -13.45 -5.52
C ILE A 103 0.95 -13.46 -5.92
N TYR A 104 0.60 -12.83 -7.04
CA TYR A 104 -0.78 -12.78 -7.53
C TYR A 104 -1.13 -14.06 -8.31
N MET A 105 -0.25 -14.48 -9.21
CA MET A 105 -0.48 -15.62 -10.12
C MET A 105 -0.45 -16.97 -9.41
N ASN A 106 0.46 -17.14 -8.45
CA ASN A 106 0.64 -18.35 -7.65
C ASN A 106 0.26 -18.11 -6.18
N SER A 107 -0.75 -17.27 -5.95
CA SER A 107 -1.19 -16.80 -4.63
C SER A 107 -1.41 -17.90 -3.58
N SER A 108 -1.80 -19.11 -3.98
CA SER A 108 -1.93 -20.26 -3.09
C SER A 108 -0.60 -20.72 -2.48
N GLN A 109 0.56 -20.28 -2.97
CA GLN A 109 1.89 -20.54 -2.41
C GLN A 109 2.32 -19.52 -1.34
N TYR A 110 1.49 -18.50 -1.13
CA TYR A 110 1.80 -17.39 -0.23
C TYR A 110 0.83 -17.33 0.94
N ALA A 111 1.27 -16.78 2.06
CA ALA A 111 0.44 -16.30 3.16
C ALA A 111 1.26 -15.29 3.98
N PHE A 112 0.68 -14.15 4.32
CA PHE A 112 1.37 -13.06 4.99
C PHE A 112 0.39 -12.14 5.73
N GLU A 113 0.92 -11.23 6.55
CA GLU A 113 0.09 -10.32 7.34
C GLU A 113 -0.30 -9.03 6.55
N CYS A 114 -1.20 -8.23 7.12
CA CYS A 114 -1.88 -7.18 6.36
C CYS A 114 -1.00 -5.95 6.02
N ALA A 115 0.05 -5.61 6.78
CA ALA A 115 0.99 -4.54 6.44
C ALA A 115 1.88 -4.93 5.24
N THR A 116 2.42 -6.15 5.25
CA THR A 116 3.18 -6.76 4.15
C THR A 116 2.34 -6.77 2.88
N ALA A 117 1.05 -7.08 3.00
CA ALA A 117 0.10 -7.01 1.88
C ALA A 117 0.03 -5.61 1.26
N LYS A 118 0.08 -4.53 2.04
CA LYS A 118 0.03 -3.15 1.50
C LYS A 118 1.32 -2.78 0.79
N VAL A 119 2.46 -3.19 1.32
CA VAL A 119 3.75 -3.01 0.64
C VAL A 119 3.77 -3.77 -0.70
N ILE A 120 3.28 -5.01 -0.74
CA ILE A 120 3.14 -5.79 -1.99
C ILE A 120 2.23 -5.07 -2.99
N ILE A 121 1.08 -4.55 -2.54
CA ILE A 121 0.16 -3.76 -3.37
C ILE A 121 0.87 -2.54 -3.97
N TYR A 122 1.69 -1.83 -3.19
CA TYR A 122 2.48 -0.72 -3.72
C TYR A 122 3.48 -1.16 -4.77
N TYR A 123 4.26 -2.23 -4.53
CA TYR A 123 5.18 -2.75 -5.55
C TYR A 123 4.45 -3.16 -6.84
N HIS A 124 3.35 -3.90 -6.73
CA HIS A 124 2.57 -4.32 -7.88
C HIS A 124 1.95 -3.12 -8.62
N ALA A 125 1.48 -2.11 -7.90
CA ALA A 125 0.95 -0.90 -8.50
C ALA A 125 2.04 -0.09 -9.23
N VAL A 126 3.22 0.04 -8.62
CA VAL A 126 4.38 0.72 -9.21
C VAL A 126 4.84 -0.01 -10.47
N LEU A 127 4.97 -1.34 -10.42
CA LEU A 127 5.28 -2.19 -11.57
C LEU A 127 4.31 -1.93 -12.74
N ASN A 128 3.00 -1.95 -12.47
CA ASN A 128 1.97 -1.69 -13.49
C ASN A 128 1.90 -0.22 -13.95
N SER A 129 2.57 0.70 -13.26
CA SER A 129 2.60 2.12 -13.60
C SER A 129 3.78 2.49 -14.49
N MET A 130 4.95 1.87 -14.27
CA MET A 130 6.19 2.22 -14.96
C MET A 130 6.76 1.11 -15.87
N GLY A 131 6.23 -0.10 -15.79
CA GLY A 131 6.66 -1.24 -16.60
C GLY A 131 7.85 -2.01 -16.01
N GLU A 132 8.03 -3.25 -16.49
CA GLU A 132 8.99 -4.21 -15.95
C GLU A 132 10.44 -3.74 -16.03
N SER A 133 10.85 -3.12 -17.15
CA SER A 133 12.25 -2.74 -17.36
C SER A 133 12.72 -1.75 -16.30
N LEU A 134 11.95 -0.66 -16.08
CA LEU A 134 12.31 0.33 -15.08
C LEU A 134 12.13 -0.20 -13.67
N PHE A 135 11.07 -0.96 -13.41
CA PHE A 135 10.83 -1.58 -12.10
C PHE A 135 12.00 -2.49 -11.68
N ASN A 136 12.45 -3.37 -12.58
CA ASN A 136 13.57 -4.26 -12.32
C ASN A 136 14.88 -3.51 -12.10
N GLN A 137 15.10 -2.38 -12.79
CA GLN A 137 16.26 -1.55 -12.56
C GLN A 137 16.22 -0.87 -11.18
N LEU A 138 15.07 -0.33 -10.78
CA LEU A 138 14.94 0.39 -9.51
C LEU A 138 15.02 -0.53 -8.29
N PHE A 139 14.49 -1.75 -8.39
CA PHE A 139 14.34 -2.67 -7.25
C PHE A 139 15.25 -3.92 -7.31
N GLN A 140 16.26 -3.91 -8.18
CA GLN A 140 17.00 -5.09 -8.66
C GLN A 140 17.48 -6.09 -7.59
N ASN A 141 17.85 -5.65 -6.39
CA ASN A 141 18.52 -6.53 -5.41
C ASN A 141 18.04 -6.37 -3.95
N ASN A 142 16.91 -5.70 -3.71
CA ASN A 142 16.66 -5.17 -2.37
C ASN A 142 15.26 -5.35 -1.78
N ILE A 143 14.36 -6.06 -2.46
CA ILE A 143 13.03 -6.29 -1.89
C ILE A 143 13.12 -7.26 -0.71
N TYR A 144 12.77 -6.76 0.47
CA TYR A 144 12.52 -7.53 1.66
C TYR A 144 11.11 -7.19 2.15
N LEU A 145 10.18 -8.14 2.01
CA LEU A 145 8.77 -7.97 2.39
C LEU A 145 8.60 -8.40 3.84
N TYR A 146 8.37 -7.44 4.73
CA TYR A 146 8.19 -7.69 6.16
C TYR A 146 7.51 -6.49 6.84
N GLY A 147 6.25 -6.61 7.23
CA GLY A 147 5.50 -5.49 7.81
C GLY A 147 5.47 -4.30 6.86
N TRP A 148 5.86 -3.14 7.39
CA TRP A 148 6.03 -1.90 6.61
C TRP A 148 7.45 -1.70 6.08
N GLN A 149 8.28 -2.75 5.99
CA GLN A 149 9.58 -2.65 5.35
C GLN A 149 9.45 -2.52 3.83
N TYR A 150 10.14 -1.52 3.27
CA TYR A 150 10.11 -1.23 1.84
C TYR A 150 11.47 -0.73 1.33
N ASP A 151 11.68 -0.79 0.01
CA ASP A 151 12.84 -0.17 -0.65
C ASP A 151 12.66 1.35 -0.70
N SER A 152 13.73 2.09 -0.38
CA SER A 152 13.72 3.55 -0.22
C SER A 152 13.13 4.33 -1.40
N GLU A 153 13.09 3.77 -2.61
CA GLU A 153 12.45 4.43 -3.76
C GLU A 153 10.92 4.58 -3.61
N LEU A 154 10.25 3.75 -2.80
CA LEU A 154 8.82 3.92 -2.56
C LEU A 154 8.53 5.16 -1.68
N GLN A 155 9.47 5.54 -0.80
CA GLN A 155 9.35 6.67 0.14
C GLN A 155 7.98 6.74 0.83
N ILE A 156 7.51 5.62 1.38
CA ILE A 156 6.18 5.55 2.01
C ILE A 156 6.20 6.35 3.31
N LYS A 157 5.26 7.30 3.45
CA LYS A 157 5.17 8.17 4.63
C LYS A 157 3.79 8.10 5.27
N PRO A 158 3.71 8.21 6.61
CA PRO A 158 2.47 8.46 7.32
C PRO A 158 2.05 9.93 7.14
N TYR A 159 0.75 10.16 7.01
CA TYR A 159 0.12 11.48 7.05
C TYR A 159 -1.07 11.43 8.01
N TYR A 160 -1.31 12.53 8.71
CA TYR A 160 -2.45 12.70 9.62
C TYR A 160 -3.50 13.59 8.96
N THR A 161 -4.58 13.02 8.46
CA THR A 161 -5.64 13.73 7.75
C THR A 161 -6.97 12.99 7.86
N GLY A 162 -8.07 13.74 7.95
CA GLY A 162 -9.43 13.19 7.82
C GLY A 162 -9.89 13.02 6.37
N HIS A 163 -9.07 13.47 5.40
CA HIS A 163 -9.42 13.47 3.98
C HIS A 163 -8.63 12.41 3.21
N SER A 164 -9.27 11.27 2.93
CA SER A 164 -8.66 10.18 2.17
C SER A 164 -9.02 10.22 0.68
N LEU A 165 -8.02 9.95 -0.15
CA LEU A 165 -8.15 9.79 -1.58
C LEU A 165 -8.20 8.30 -1.94
N PRO A 166 -8.92 7.91 -3.00
CA PRO A 166 -8.80 6.56 -3.55
C PRO A 166 -7.33 6.20 -3.81
N GLY A 167 -6.94 4.99 -3.42
CA GLY A 167 -5.57 4.51 -3.43
C GLY A 167 -4.73 4.85 -2.19
N ASP A 168 -5.24 5.64 -1.24
CA ASP A 168 -4.61 5.75 0.08
C ASP A 168 -4.75 4.43 0.86
N VAL A 169 -3.79 4.14 1.74
CA VAL A 169 -3.95 3.10 2.76
C VAL A 169 -4.31 3.78 4.07
N VAL A 170 -5.49 3.46 4.60
CA VAL A 170 -5.98 3.92 5.91
C VAL A 170 -5.76 2.85 6.97
N TYR A 171 -5.98 3.20 8.24
CA TYR A 171 -5.94 2.25 9.34
C TYR A 171 -7.23 2.29 10.18
N PHE A 172 -7.85 1.13 10.34
CA PHE A 172 -8.93 0.91 11.30
C PHE A 172 -8.32 0.40 12.60
N GLU A 173 -8.46 1.15 13.69
CA GLU A 173 -7.92 0.78 15.00
C GLU A 173 -8.96 0.01 15.82
N ASN A 174 -8.52 -1.04 16.50
CA ASN A 174 -9.29 -1.77 17.50
C ASN A 174 -8.61 -1.60 18.87
N PRO A 175 -8.95 -0.57 19.64
CA PRO A 175 -8.23 -0.22 20.87
C PRO A 175 -8.36 -1.28 21.96
N ASP A 176 -9.53 -1.91 22.07
CA ASP A 176 -9.83 -2.94 23.08
C ASP A 176 -9.69 -4.37 22.50
N PHE A 177 -8.75 -4.59 21.57
CA PHE A 177 -8.52 -5.91 20.99
C PHE A 177 -8.14 -6.95 22.07
N ASN A 178 -8.46 -8.22 21.84
CA ASN A 178 -8.07 -9.29 22.76
C ASN A 178 -6.55 -9.55 22.68
N PRO A 179 -5.78 -9.41 23.79
CA PRO A 179 -4.32 -9.60 23.78
C PRO A 179 -3.87 -11.00 23.40
N LYS A 180 -4.74 -12.01 23.49
CA LYS A 180 -4.47 -13.38 23.03
C LYS A 180 -4.50 -13.52 21.50
N THR A 181 -5.07 -12.55 20.80
CA THR A 181 -5.16 -12.50 19.34
C THR A 181 -4.72 -11.13 18.82
N PRO A 182 -3.42 -10.78 18.99
CA PRO A 182 -2.94 -9.40 18.80
C PRO A 182 -2.95 -8.92 17.34
N HIS A 183 -3.19 -9.81 16.37
CA HIS A 183 -3.40 -9.45 14.97
C HIS A 183 -4.73 -8.73 14.73
N TRP A 184 -5.68 -8.80 15.67
CA TRP A 184 -6.95 -8.05 15.64
C TRP A 184 -6.85 -6.64 16.23
N ARG A 185 -5.64 -6.12 16.50
CA ARG A 185 -5.41 -4.74 16.97
C ARG A 185 -5.89 -3.66 16.01
N GLY A 186 -6.13 -4.03 14.77
CA GLY A 186 -6.64 -3.16 13.74
C GLY A 186 -6.44 -3.77 12.36
N GLU A 187 -6.72 -2.98 11.33
CA GLU A 187 -6.58 -3.40 9.94
C GLU A 187 -6.09 -2.24 9.07
N ASN A 188 -5.02 -2.49 8.30
CA ASN A 188 -4.61 -1.61 7.22
C ASN A 188 -5.55 -1.84 6.02
N ALA A 189 -6.07 -0.80 5.38
CA ALA A 189 -7.01 -0.98 4.27
C ALA A 189 -6.81 0.01 3.12
N VAL A 190 -6.90 -0.46 1.88
CA VAL A 190 -6.81 0.40 0.68
C VAL A 190 -8.18 1.02 0.40
N VAL A 191 -8.25 2.34 0.23
CA VAL A 191 -9.49 3.05 -0.15
C VAL A 191 -9.80 2.80 -1.63
N LEU A 192 -10.96 2.21 -1.94
CA LEU A 192 -11.30 1.79 -3.31
C LEU A 192 -12.11 2.82 -4.12
N GLY A 193 -12.63 3.87 -3.45
CA GLY A 193 -13.32 5.01 -4.05
C GLY A 193 -14.84 4.89 -4.12
N ASP A 194 -15.39 3.69 -4.02
CA ASP A 194 -16.83 3.38 -4.04
C ASP A 194 -17.45 3.26 -2.63
N GLY A 195 -16.81 3.85 -1.62
CA GLY A 195 -17.20 3.72 -0.21
C GLY A 195 -16.71 2.43 0.47
N THR A 196 -15.97 1.59 -0.26
CA THR A 196 -15.40 0.35 0.28
C THR A 196 -13.89 0.40 0.44
N TYR A 197 -13.37 -0.53 1.22
CA TYR A 197 -11.98 -0.66 1.61
C TYR A 197 -11.54 -2.11 1.47
N PHE A 198 -10.29 -2.34 1.03
CA PHE A 198 -9.69 -3.67 1.01
C PHE A 198 -8.77 -3.89 2.20
N GLY A 199 -9.21 -4.71 3.16
CA GLY A 199 -8.40 -5.27 4.25
C GLY A 199 -7.90 -6.67 3.91
N HIS A 200 -6.62 -6.97 4.09
CA HIS A 200 -6.10 -8.31 3.76
C HIS A 200 -6.44 -9.28 4.90
N GLY A 201 -7.25 -10.31 4.59
CA GLY A 201 -7.83 -11.23 5.57
C GLY A 201 -9.31 -10.97 5.85
N LEU A 202 -9.76 -9.72 5.71
CA LEU A 202 -11.18 -9.34 5.82
C LEU A 202 -11.88 -9.22 4.46
N GLY A 203 -11.13 -8.87 3.41
CA GLY A 203 -11.64 -8.67 2.07
C GLY A 203 -12.10 -7.23 1.81
N ILE A 204 -13.05 -7.07 0.87
CA ILE A 204 -13.63 -5.77 0.52
C ILE A 204 -14.89 -5.53 1.36
N MET A 205 -14.86 -4.48 2.17
CA MET A 205 -15.92 -4.12 3.14
C MET A 205 -16.18 -2.61 3.17
N THR A 206 -17.35 -2.20 3.65
CA THR A 206 -17.58 -0.81 4.06
C THR A 206 -16.85 -0.51 5.38
N ALA A 207 -16.76 0.77 5.77
CA ALA A 207 -16.17 1.15 7.05
C ALA A 207 -16.92 0.53 8.25
N GLU A 208 -18.25 0.51 8.21
CA GLU A 208 -19.10 -0.07 9.26
C GLU A 208 -18.87 -1.58 9.37
N GLN A 209 -18.76 -2.28 8.24
CA GLN A 209 -18.47 -3.72 8.21
C GLN A 209 -17.08 -4.03 8.77
N MET A 210 -16.07 -3.23 8.41
CA MET A 210 -14.71 -3.36 8.95
C MET A 210 -14.70 -3.19 10.47
N ILE A 211 -15.34 -2.12 10.97
CA ILE A 211 -15.48 -1.84 12.40
C ILE A 211 -16.22 -2.97 13.12
N HIS A 212 -17.31 -3.47 12.52
CA HIS A 212 -18.07 -4.57 13.08
C HIS A 212 -17.23 -5.85 13.21
N ALA A 213 -16.46 -6.20 12.18
CA ALA A 213 -15.58 -7.37 12.16
C ALA A 213 -14.50 -7.27 13.24
N LEU A 214 -13.80 -6.14 13.35
CA LEU A 214 -12.80 -5.91 14.39
C LEU A 214 -13.39 -5.99 15.80
N ASN A 215 -14.61 -5.45 15.99
CA ASN A 215 -15.29 -5.47 17.28
C ASN A 215 -15.65 -6.87 17.79
N GLN A 216 -15.70 -7.90 16.91
CA GLN A 216 -15.93 -9.30 17.31
C GLN A 216 -14.73 -9.92 18.04
N SER A 217 -13.54 -9.33 17.88
CA SER A 217 -12.27 -9.85 18.43
C SER A 217 -11.75 -9.02 19.61
N ARG A 218 -12.64 -8.30 20.30
CA ARG A 218 -12.32 -7.50 21.48
C ARG A 218 -12.22 -8.34 22.75
N MET A 219 -11.55 -7.81 23.77
CA MET A 219 -11.49 -8.45 25.08
C MET A 219 -12.85 -8.43 25.79
N PRO A 220 -13.12 -9.38 26.72
CA PRO A 220 -14.33 -9.34 27.54
C PRO A 220 -14.45 -8.02 28.31
N GLY A 221 -15.63 -7.41 28.29
CA GLY A 221 -15.89 -6.12 28.96
C GLY A 221 -15.34 -4.89 28.22
N ALA A 222 -14.91 -5.04 26.95
CA ALA A 222 -14.48 -3.93 26.10
C ALA A 222 -15.57 -2.85 25.96
N ASN A 223 -15.18 -1.59 26.12
CA ASN A 223 -16.07 -0.44 26.10
C ASN A 223 -15.83 0.46 24.87
N GLN A 224 -14.62 0.45 24.33
CA GLN A 224 -14.27 1.26 23.17
C GLN A 224 -14.49 0.45 21.88
N SER A 225 -15.26 1.04 20.95
CA SER A 225 -15.45 0.47 19.61
C SER A 225 -14.19 0.70 18.77
N SER A 226 -13.97 -0.18 17.80
CA SER A 226 -13.07 0.07 16.67
C SER A 226 -13.54 1.29 15.87
N TYR A 227 -12.60 1.98 15.22
CA TYR A 227 -12.86 3.20 14.43
C TYR A 227 -11.82 3.39 13.31
N LEU A 228 -12.16 4.18 12.31
CA LEU A 228 -11.22 4.64 11.29
C LEU A 228 -10.36 5.78 11.85
N THR A 229 -9.04 5.61 11.84
CA THR A 229 -8.11 6.65 12.30
C THR A 229 -7.92 7.76 11.24
N ASN A 230 -7.23 8.83 11.61
CA ASN A 230 -6.75 9.85 10.67
C ASN A 230 -5.36 9.53 10.08
N VAL A 231 -4.80 8.34 10.36
CA VAL A 231 -3.49 7.93 9.83
C VAL A 231 -3.69 7.31 8.46
N ILE A 232 -2.96 7.84 7.48
CA ILE A 232 -2.87 7.26 6.15
C ILE A 232 -1.42 7.04 5.71
N ALA A 233 -1.17 6.01 4.92
CA ALA A 233 0.09 5.79 4.23
C ALA A 233 -0.03 6.19 2.75
N ARG A 234 0.98 6.88 2.23
CA ARG A 234 1.13 7.18 0.81
C ARG A 234 2.58 6.95 0.35
N PRO A 235 2.82 6.35 -0.82
CA PRO A 235 4.12 6.43 -1.46
C PRO A 235 4.36 7.85 -1.99
N SER A 236 5.61 8.21 -2.25
CA SER A 236 5.92 9.52 -2.83
C SER A 236 5.61 9.53 -4.34
N PHE A 237 4.38 9.93 -4.69
CA PHE A 237 3.93 10.00 -6.09
C PHE A 237 4.85 10.89 -6.95
N ASN A 238 5.25 12.06 -6.44
CA ASN A 238 6.14 12.98 -7.14
C ASN A 238 7.53 12.38 -7.37
N HIS A 239 8.09 11.64 -6.40
CA HIS A 239 9.39 10.99 -6.57
C HIS A 239 9.31 9.89 -7.63
N LEU A 240 8.31 9.02 -7.54
CA LEU A 240 8.09 7.93 -8.49
C LEU A 240 7.80 8.44 -9.90
N ALA A 241 7.07 9.56 -10.04
CA ALA A 241 6.83 10.22 -11.32
C ALA A 241 8.16 10.68 -11.94
N LYS A 242 9.01 11.35 -11.16
CA LYS A 242 10.34 11.80 -11.62
C LYS A 242 11.23 10.65 -12.06
N LEU A 243 11.25 9.55 -11.30
CA LEU A 243 11.97 8.33 -11.70
C LEU A 243 11.43 7.75 -13.00
N SER A 244 10.11 7.78 -13.21
CA SER A 244 9.49 7.25 -14.45
C SER A 244 9.79 8.10 -15.69
N MET A 245 10.03 9.40 -15.51
CA MET A 245 10.22 10.36 -16.59
C MET A 245 11.70 10.65 -16.88
N SER A 246 12.59 10.34 -15.93
CA SER A 246 14.03 10.58 -16.07
C SER A 246 14.73 9.29 -16.54
N GLN A 247 15.76 9.43 -17.38
CA GLN A 247 16.69 8.33 -17.63
C GLN A 247 17.43 8.03 -16.32
N PRO A 248 17.37 6.80 -15.78
CA PRO A 248 17.99 6.50 -14.51
C PRO A 248 19.51 6.64 -14.57
N GLY A 249 20.06 7.62 -13.83
CA GLY A 249 21.48 7.71 -13.51
C GLY A 249 21.89 6.63 -12.50
N TYR A 250 23.20 6.39 -12.39
CA TYR A 250 23.82 5.34 -11.57
C TYR A 250 23.12 5.05 -10.24
N LEU A 251 22.87 3.76 -9.98
CA LEU A 251 22.33 3.25 -8.73
C LEU A 251 23.30 3.54 -7.58
N ILE A 252 22.88 4.38 -6.64
CA ILE A 252 23.61 4.59 -5.37
C ILE A 252 23.35 3.40 -4.46
N HIS A 253 24.36 2.96 -3.72
CA HIS A 253 24.22 1.93 -2.68
C HIS A 253 23.16 2.37 -1.66
N LYS A 254 22.04 1.64 -1.61
CA LYS A 254 20.93 1.93 -0.68
C LYS A 254 21.26 1.38 0.70
N TYR A 255 21.30 2.23 1.71
CA TYR A 255 21.38 1.81 3.11
C TYR A 255 20.01 1.31 3.58
N LYS A 256 19.98 0.11 4.17
CA LYS A 256 18.74 -0.48 4.72
C LYS A 256 18.71 -0.29 6.23
N HIS A 257 17.72 0.44 6.71
CA HIS A 257 17.25 0.28 8.07
C HIS A 257 16.19 -0.84 8.05
N ILE A 258 16.37 -1.87 8.87
CA ILE A 258 15.40 -2.97 8.99
C ILE A 258 14.96 -3.02 10.44
N VAL A 259 13.66 -2.85 10.68
CA VAL A 259 13.07 -2.96 12.01
C VAL A 259 12.28 -4.28 12.07
N HIS A 260 12.79 -5.25 12.83
CA HIS A 260 12.06 -6.48 13.12
C HIS A 260 11.25 -6.32 14.40
N HIS A 261 9.92 -6.29 14.29
CA HIS A 261 9.02 -6.06 15.43
C HIS A 261 8.10 -7.26 15.73
N ASN A 262 7.87 -8.15 14.76
CA ASN A 262 7.02 -9.34 14.87
C ASN A 262 5.56 -9.03 15.28
N GLU A 263 5.06 -7.84 14.92
CA GLU A 263 3.70 -7.40 15.22
C GLU A 263 2.87 -7.30 13.95
N SER A 264 1.88 -8.18 13.78
CA SER A 264 0.96 -8.10 12.64
C SER A 264 -0.01 -6.94 12.78
N SER A 265 -0.45 -6.42 11.62
CA SER A 265 -1.52 -5.42 11.55
C SER A 265 -1.22 -4.10 12.23
N VAL A 266 0.06 -3.69 12.28
CA VAL A 266 0.44 -2.37 12.78
C VAL A 266 0.21 -1.29 11.70
N PRO A 267 -0.17 -0.05 12.09
CA PRO A 267 -0.22 1.09 11.19
C PRO A 267 1.19 1.56 10.80
N ILE A 268 1.28 2.29 9.69
CA ILE A 268 2.56 2.78 9.15
C ILE A 268 3.32 3.68 10.13
N ASP A 269 2.62 4.49 10.94
CA ASP A 269 3.26 5.45 11.85
C ASP A 269 3.89 4.78 13.08
N ARG A 270 3.55 3.53 13.38
CA ARG A 270 4.27 2.71 14.37
C ARG A 270 5.55 2.06 13.83
N TYR A 271 5.79 2.11 12.52
CA TYR A 271 7.01 1.59 11.88
C TYR A 271 8.10 2.65 11.72
N VAL A 272 7.73 3.93 11.70
CA VAL A 272 8.64 5.05 11.39
C VAL A 272 9.41 5.55 12.62
N PHE A 273 9.19 4.97 13.80
CA PHE A 273 9.86 5.33 15.06
C PHE A 273 10.49 4.12 15.75
#